data_AF-A0A6N7Q0Q5-F1
#
_entry.id   AF-A0A6N7Q0Q5-F1
#
_cell.length_a   1.000
_cell.length_b   1.000
_cell.length_c   1.000
_cell.angle_alpha   90.00
_cell.angle_beta   90.00
_cell.angle_gamma   90.00
#
_symmetry.space_group_name_H-M   'P 1'
#
loop_
_entity.id
_entity.type
_entity.pdbx_description
1 polymer ?
#
loop_
_entity_poly.entity_id
_entity_poly.type
_entity_poly.pdbx_seq_one_letter_code
_entity_poly.pdbx_strand_id
1 'polypeptide(L)' 'MDAILPTELAFGSDGCIYINANSLPADMREGRPLFQGYALTPEEAAHAMEAIHMLALNVTVEVLKAARESSGKK' A
#
# COMPACT_ATOMS: atom_id res chain seq x y z
N MET A 1 -19.57 18.62 -8.79
CA MET A 1 -18.30 18.89 -8.08
C MET A 1 -17.79 17.55 -7.62
N ASP A 2 -16.62 17.15 -8.12
CA ASP A 2 -16.02 15.89 -7.72
C ASP A 2 -15.59 15.98 -6.25
N ALA A 3 -16.02 15.02 -5.43
CA ALA A 3 -15.67 14.98 -4.02
C ALA A 3 -14.20 14.54 -3.88
N ILE A 4 -13.31 15.47 -3.56
CA ILE A 4 -11.92 15.16 -3.25
C ILE A 4 -11.89 14.55 -1.85
N LEU A 5 -11.58 13.25 -1.78
CA LEU A 5 -11.31 12.59 -0.51
C LEU A 5 -9.86 12.88 -0.10
N PRO A 6 -9.60 13.46 1.08
CA PRO A 6 -8.25 13.62 1.58
C PRO A 6 -7.71 12.25 2.01
N THR A 7 -7.10 11.53 1.07
CA THR A 7 -6.46 10.24 1.32
C THR A 7 -4.99 10.47 1.65
N GLU A 8 -4.61 10.30 2.91
CA GLU A 8 -3.22 10.46 3.35
C GLU A 8 -2.30 9.38 2.76
N LEU A 9 -2.80 8.15 2.60
CA LEU A 9 -2.03 7.01 2.12
C LEU A 9 -2.92 6.03 1.32
N ALA A 10 -2.43 5.55 0.17
CA ALA A 10 -3.10 4.56 -0.66
C ALA A 10 -2.12 3.45 -1.11
N PHE A 11 -2.61 2.21 -1.18
CA PHE A 11 -1.89 1.10 -1.81
C PHE A 11 -2.36 0.95 -3.25
N GLY A 12 -1.44 1.11 -4.20
CA GLY A 12 -1.71 0.86 -5.62
C GLY A 12 -1.64 -0.62 -5.95
N SER A 13 -2.39 -1.03 -6.97
CA SER A 13 -2.36 -2.41 -7.50
C SER A 13 -1.04 -2.78 -8.16
N ASP A 14 -0.19 -1.81 -8.46
CA ASP A 14 1.20 -1.97 -8.87
C ASP A 14 2.16 -2.34 -7.72
N GLY A 15 1.63 -2.43 -6.50
CA GLY A 15 2.42 -2.73 -5.30
C GLY A 15 3.13 -1.51 -4.70
N CYS A 16 2.85 -0.30 -5.19
CA CYS A 16 3.42 0.93 -4.66
C CYS A 16 2.53 1.57 -3.59
N ILE A 17 3.16 2.31 -2.67
CA ILE A 17 2.48 3.16 -1.70
C ILE A 17 2.47 4.59 -2.22
N TYR A 18 1.29 5.19 -2.21
CA TYR A 18 1.04 6.56 -2.65
C TYR A 18 0.62 7.42 -1.46
N ILE A 19 0.95 8.70 -1.53
CA ILE A 19 0.55 9.71 -0.55
C ILE A 19 -0.17 10.85 -1.26
N ASN A 20 -0.93 11.64 -0.50
CA ASN A 20 -1.59 12.82 -1.05
C ASN A 20 -0.55 13.77 -1.70
N ALA A 21 -0.82 14.20 -2.93
CA ALA A 21 0.04 15.16 -3.63
C ALA A 21 0.18 16.49 -2.87
N ASN A 22 -0.85 16.91 -2.12
CA ASN A 22 -0.80 18.12 -1.31
C ASN A 22 0.08 17.98 -0.05
N SER A 23 0.42 16.75 0.34
CA SER A 23 1.37 16.48 1.43
C SER A 23 2.83 16.58 0.98
N LEU A 24 3.08 16.85 -0.31
CA LEU A 24 4.42 17.04 -0.87
C LEU A 24 4.63 18.48 -1.38
N PRO A 25 5.80 19.09 -1.09
CA PRO A 25 6.25 20.30 -1.76
C PRO A 25 6.23 20.17 -3.30
N ALA A 26 6.03 21.28 -4.02
CA ALA A 26 5.88 21.27 -5.48
C ALA A 26 7.12 20.76 -6.22
N ASP A 27 8.30 21.13 -5.74
CA ASP A 27 9.62 20.68 -6.21
C ASP A 27 9.82 19.16 -6.02
N MET A 28 9.23 18.58 -4.97
CA MET A 28 9.29 17.13 -4.73
C MET A 28 8.28 16.31 -5.55
N ARG A 29 7.37 16.96 -6.29
CA ARG A 29 6.40 16.30 -7.17
C ARG A 29 6.87 16.18 -8.61
N GLU A 30 7.78 17.05 -9.04
CA GLU A 30 8.20 17.12 -10.44
C GLU A 30 8.86 15.82 -10.90
N GLY A 31 8.40 15.29 -12.04
CA GLY A 31 8.93 14.06 -12.66
C GLY A 31 8.57 12.75 -11.96
N ARG A 32 7.75 12.75 -10.89
CA ARG A 32 7.34 11.53 -10.19
C ARG A 32 6.08 10.89 -10.82
N PRO A 33 5.94 9.55 -10.75
CA PRO A 33 4.69 8.89 -11.07
C PRO A 33 3.53 9.39 -10.19
N LEU A 34 2.39 9.69 -10.81
CA LEU A 34 1.15 10.08 -10.14
C LEU A 34 0.13 8.93 -10.27
N PHE A 35 -0.44 8.53 -9.14
CA PHE A 35 -1.59 7.64 -9.12
C PHE A 35 -2.89 8.46 -9.10
N GLN A 36 -3.80 8.14 -10.02
CA GLN A 36 -5.16 8.67 -10.05
C GLN A 36 -6.12 7.49 -10.12
N GLY A 37 -6.98 7.37 -9.11
CA GLY A 37 -7.93 6.27 -9.01
C GLY A 37 -9.17 6.70 -8.25
N TYR A 38 -10.17 5.82 -8.21
CA TYR A 38 -11.40 6.02 -7.46
C TYR A 38 -11.32 5.29 -6.12
N ALA A 39 -12.05 5.81 -5.13
CA ALA A 39 -12.26 5.07 -3.90
C ALA A 39 -13.02 3.78 -4.21
N LEU A 40 -12.57 2.66 -3.62
CA LEU A 40 -13.26 1.39 -3.74
C LEU A 40 -14.68 1.53 -3.18
N THR A 41 -15.64 0.89 -3.84
CA THR A 41 -16.95 0.64 -3.25
C THR A 41 -16.81 -0.30 -2.04
N PRO A 42 -17.81 -0.36 -1.12
CA PRO A 42 -17.75 -1.27 0.02
C PRO A 42 -17.54 -2.75 -0.35
N GLU A 43 -18.11 -3.19 -1.47
CA GLU A 43 -17.96 -4.56 -1.97
C GLU A 43 -16.54 -4.82 -2.49
N GLU A 44 -15.99 -3.92 -3.30
CA GLU A 44 -14.61 -4.02 -3.79
C GLU A 44 -13.59 -3.91 -2.65
N ALA A 45 -13.87 -3.09 -1.64
CA ALA A 45 -13.03 -2.96 -0.44
C ALA A 45 -12.98 -4.27 0.36
N ALA A 46 -14.11 -4.96 0.53
CA ALA A 46 -14.15 -6.25 1.21
C ALA A 46 -13.27 -7.30 0.51
N HIS A 47 -13.33 -7.34 -0.82
CA HIS A 47 -12.49 -8.23 -1.62
C HIS A 47 -11.00 -7.85 -1.54
N ALA A 48 -10.68 -6.55 -1.64
CA ALA A 48 -9.31 -6.07 -1.52
C ALA A 48 -8.71 -6.37 -0.13
N MET A 49 -9.51 -6.31 0.94
CA MET A 49 -9.01 -6.59 2.29
C MET A 49 -8.65 -8.06 2.49
N GLU A 50 -9.37 -8.98 1.85
CA GLU A 50 -8.99 -10.39 1.86
C GLU A 50 -7.60 -10.60 1.24
N ALA A 51 -7.32 -9.95 0.11
CA ALA A 51 -6.01 -9.98 -0.53
C ALA A 51 -4.91 -9.34 0.34
N ILE A 52 -5.20 -8.20 0.98
CA ILE A 52 -4.24 -7.51 1.87
C ILE A 52 -3.94 -8.36 3.12
N HIS A 53 -4.95 -8.98 3.73
CA HIS A 53 -4.73 -9.87 4.88
C HIS A 53 -3.84 -11.05 4.52
N MET A 54 -4.06 -11.67 3.36
CA MET A 54 -3.22 -12.76 2.87
C MET A 54 -1.78 -12.30 2.58
N LEU A 55 -1.61 -11.13 1.97
CA LEU A 55 -0.29 -10.53 1.76
C LEU A 55 0.45 -10.31 3.08
N ALA A 56 -0.20 -9.68 4.07
CA ALA A 56 0.38 -9.42 5.38
C ALA A 56 0.78 -10.70 6.12
N LEU A 57 -0.07 -11.74 6.04
CA LEU A 57 0.23 -13.05 6.60
C LEU A 57 1.46 -13.68 5.93
N ASN A 58 1.50 -13.68 4.59
CA ASN A 58 2.62 -14.25 3.83
C ASN A 58 3.94 -13.54 4.16
N VAL A 59 3.93 -12.20 4.20
CA VAL A 59 5.11 -11.40 4.60
C VAL A 59 5.56 -11.78 6.01
N THR A 60 4.63 -11.89 6.96
CA THR A 60 4.94 -12.26 8.35
C THR A 60 5.57 -13.65 8.43
N VAL A 61 5.00 -14.64 7.72
CA VAL A 61 5.51 -16.01 7.70
C VAL A 61 6.94 -16.05 7.16
N GLU A 62 7.23 -15.34 6.06
CA GLU A 62 8.58 -15.31 5.48
C GLU A 62 9.59 -14.65 6.41
N VAL A 63 9.24 -13.54 7.08
CA VAL A 63 10.10 -12.91 8.08
C VAL A 63 10.41 -13.88 9.24
N LEU A 64 9.40 -14.60 9.74
CA LEU A 64 9.58 -15.56 10.82
C LEU A 64 10.41 -16.77 10.40
N LYS A 65 10.26 -17.27 9.17
CA LYS A 65 11.11 -18.34 8.62
C LYS A 65 12.57 -17.90 8.58
N ALA A 66 12.85 -16.74 7.99
CA ALA A 66 14.21 -16.19 7.90
C ALA A 66 14.85 -16.04 9.29
N ALA A 67 14.10 -15.56 10.28
CA ALA A 67 14.57 -15.42 11.66
C ALA A 67 14.88 -16.75 12.36
N ARG A 68 14.13 -17.82 12.05
CA ARG A 68 14.40 -19.18 12.57
C ARG A 68 15.65 -19.76 11.95
N GLU A 69 15.82 -19.63 10.65
CA GLU A 69 17.00 -20.11 9.91
C GLU A 69 18.29 -19.41 10.37
N SER A 70 18.23 -18.11 10.66
CA SER A 70 19.38 -17.37 11.20
C SER A 70 19.72 -17.77 12.65
N SER A 71 18.75 -18.29 13.41
CA SER A 71 18.93 -18.70 14.81
C SER A 71 19.47 -20.14 14.95
N GLY A 72 19.19 -21.02 13.99
CA GLY A 72 19.68 -22.41 13.94
C GLY A 72 21.09 -22.58 13.34
N LYS A 73 21.73 -21.49 12.90
CA LYS A 73 23.06 -21.47 12.29
C LYS A 73 24.21 -21.13 13.27
N LYS A 74 23.92 -21.13 14.58
CA LYS A 74 24.90 -20.92 15.66
C LYS A 74 25.41 -22.22 16.23
#